data_AF-A0A4V1XHC9-F1
#
_entry.id   AF-A0A4V1XHC9-F1
#
_cell.length_a   1.000
_cell.length_b   1.000
_cell.length_c   1.000
_cell.angle_alpha   90.00
_cell.angle_beta   90.00
_cell.angle_gamma   90.00
#
_symmetry.space_group_name_H-M   'P 1'
#
loop_
_entity.id
_entity.type
_entity.pdbx_description
1 polymer ?
#
loop_
_entity_poly.entity_id
_entity_poly.type
_entity_poly.pdbx_seq_one_letter_code
_entity_poly.pdbx_strand_id
1 'polypeptide(L)'
;MFHTAIPPMRPGDYTKIRAKELKKRRPAREAKLRERERENFLKNWKVPGISPDSPKGQAMVEAHLEKWAERREKDFYRRAEQKALRQVAEKLEREKRKKNKKGPTQDDLLLKEAREEALQGEWEAMEEAMRQSER
;
A
#
# COMPACT_ATOMS: atom_id res chain seq x y z
N MET A 1 19.93 7.22 -14.13
CA MET A 1 18.75 6.41 -13.75
C MET A 1 18.43 6.71 -12.30
N PHE A 2 17.26 7.28 -11.99
CA PHE A 2 16.89 7.58 -10.60
C PHE A 2 16.69 6.27 -9.84
N HIS A 3 17.57 6.00 -8.88
CA HIS A 3 17.37 4.96 -7.89
C HIS A 3 16.00 5.18 -7.25
N THR A 4 15.16 4.15 -7.31
CA THR A 4 13.90 4.06 -6.58
C THR A 4 14.22 4.13 -5.10
N ALA A 5 14.26 5.36 -4.58
CA ALA A 5 14.42 5.64 -3.18
C ALA A 5 13.32 4.88 -2.44
N ILE A 6 13.74 3.82 -1.76
CA ILE A 6 12.96 3.20 -0.69
C ILE A 6 12.48 4.38 0.17
N PRO A 7 11.16 4.58 0.35
CA PRO A 7 10.69 5.70 1.14
C PRO A 7 11.35 5.62 2.51
N PRO A 8 11.69 6.77 3.14
CA PRO A 8 12.26 6.80 4.48
C PRO A 8 11.17 6.38 5.47
N MET A 9 10.88 5.08 5.52
CA MET A 9 9.85 4.46 6.32
C MET A 9 10.53 3.70 7.45
N ARG A 10 9.97 3.81 8.66
CA ARG A 10 10.16 2.76 9.66
C ARG A 10 9.23 1.59 9.28
N PRO A 11 9.75 0.38 8.99
CA PRO A 11 8.95 -0.79 8.61
C PRO A 11 7.83 -1.13 9.63
N GLY A 12 7.98 -0.67 10.87
CA GLY A 12 7.05 -0.90 11.97
C GLY A 12 5.67 -0.24 11.83
N ASP A 13 5.51 0.86 11.08
CA ASP A 13 4.22 1.56 11.02
C ASP A 13 3.24 0.93 10.03
N TYR A 14 3.75 0.47 8.88
CA TYR A 14 2.97 -0.29 7.90
C TYR A 14 2.42 -1.58 8.51
N THR A 15 3.29 -2.36 9.15
CA THR A 15 2.94 -3.66 9.77
C THR A 15 1.90 -3.48 10.88
N LYS A 16 2.02 -2.44 11.72
CA LYS A 16 1.03 -2.11 12.75
C LYS A 16 -0.33 -1.74 12.17
N ILE A 17 -0.38 -0.93 11.11
CA ILE A 17 -1.64 -0.51 10.48
C ILE A 17 -2.31 -1.70 9.77
N ARG A 18 -1.53 -2.50 9.04
CA ARG A 18 -2.00 -3.73 8.40
C ARG A 18 -2.61 -4.69 9.43
N ALA A 19 -1.92 -4.95 10.55
CA ALA A 19 -2.43 -5.80 11.62
C ALA A 19 -3.74 -5.28 12.22
N LYS A 20 -3.87 -3.96 12.41
CA LYS A 20 -5.12 -3.35 12.90
C LYS A 20 -6.28 -3.50 11.91
N GLU A 21 -6.04 -3.35 10.61
CA GLU A 21 -7.08 -3.56 9.60
C GLU A 21 -7.48 -5.04 9.51
N LEU A 22 -6.53 -5.97 9.62
CA LEU A 22 -6.84 -7.41 9.61
C LEU A 22 -7.70 -7.83 10.81
N LYS A 23 -7.46 -7.26 11.99
CA LYS A 23 -8.29 -7.47 13.19
C LYS A 23 -9.73 -6.96 13.05
N LYS A 24 -10.04 -6.15 12.04
CA LYS A 24 -11.42 -5.70 11.77
C LYS A 24 -12.26 -6.75 11.06
N ARG A 25 -11.68 -7.87 10.62
CA ARG A 25 -12.44 -9.01 10.11
C ARG A 25 -13.27 -9.56 11.28
N ARG A 26 -14.59 -9.49 11.15
CA ARG A 26 -15.52 -10.00 12.17
C ARG A 26 -16.16 -11.28 11.65
N PRO A 27 -15.90 -12.45 12.27
CA PRO A 27 -16.49 -13.73 11.83
C PRO A 27 -18.02 -13.65 11.72
N ALA A 28 -18.69 -13.01 12.68
CA ALA A 28 -20.13 -12.81 12.65
C ALA A 28 -20.63 -12.00 11.44
N ARG A 29 -19.83 -11.04 10.95
CA ARG A 29 -20.18 -10.28 9.73
C ARG A 29 -19.97 -11.14 8.48
N GLU A 30 -18.91 -11.94 8.44
CA GLU A 30 -18.65 -12.85 7.33
C GLU A 30 -19.72 -13.95 7.23
N ALA A 31 -20.21 -14.47 8.36
CA ALA A 31 -21.33 -15.41 8.39
C ALA A 31 -22.60 -14.81 7.75
N LYS A 32 -22.98 -13.58 8.15
CA LYS A 32 -24.12 -12.86 7.54
C LYS A 32 -23.94 -12.61 6.04
N LEU A 33 -22.70 -12.35 5.60
CA LEU A 33 -22.40 -12.15 4.20
C LEU A 33 -22.46 -13.46 3.42
N ARG A 34 -22.04 -14.57 4.03
CA ARG A 34 -22.14 -15.93 3.47
C ARG A 34 -23.59 -16.36 3.32
N GLU A 35 -24.45 -16.08 4.30
CA GLU A 35 -25.90 -16.33 4.22
C GLU A 35 -26.54 -15.54 3.08
N ARG A 36 -26.24 -14.24 2.98
CA ARG A 36 -26.73 -13.41 1.87
C ARG A 36 -26.26 -13.90 0.51
N GLU A 37 -25.01 -14.35 0.40
CA GLU A 37 -24.51 -14.95 -0.83
C GLU A 37 -25.25 -16.25 -1.17
N ARG A 38 -25.54 -17.08 -0.16
CA ARG A 38 -26.35 -18.30 -0.33
C ARG A 38 -27.73 -17.95 -0.88
N GLU A 39 -28.41 -16.98 -0.28
CA GLU A 39 -29.72 -16.50 -0.74
C GLU A 39 -29.66 -15.97 -2.18
N ASN A 40 -28.65 -15.17 -2.50
CA ASN A 40 -28.46 -14.63 -3.86
C ASN A 40 -28.19 -15.73 -4.89
N PHE A 41 -27.40 -16.74 -4.53
CA PHE A 41 -27.09 -17.87 -5.39
C PHE A 41 -28.33 -18.74 -5.63
N LEU A 42 -29.10 -19.03 -4.57
CA LEU A 42 -30.35 -19.78 -4.66
C LEU A 42 -31.42 -19.03 -5.46
N LYS A 43 -31.52 -17.71 -5.31
CA LYS A 43 -32.44 -16.87 -6.10
C LYS A 43 -32.17 -16.97 -7.61
N ASN A 44 -30.91 -17.16 -7.98
CA ASN A 44 -30.48 -17.30 -9.37
C ASN A 44 -30.23 -18.75 -9.78
N TRP A 45 -30.76 -19.72 -9.03
CA TRP A 45 -30.55 -21.14 -9.31
C TRP A 45 -31.18 -21.53 -10.66
N LYS A 46 -30.35 -21.97 -11.60
CA LYS A 46 -30.76 -22.34 -12.96
C LYS A 46 -30.21 -23.70 -13.39
N VAL A 47 -29.96 -24.60 -12.44
CA VAL A 47 -29.39 -25.92 -12.72
C VAL A 47 -30.53 -26.88 -13.09
N PRO A 48 -30.65 -27.34 -14.36
CA PRO A 48 -31.75 -28.20 -14.78
C PRO A 48 -31.68 -29.57 -14.09
N GLY A 49 -32.83 -30.08 -13.64
CA GLY A 49 -32.94 -31.42 -13.06
C GLY A 49 -32.25 -31.62 -11.71
N ILE A 50 -31.75 -30.56 -11.07
CA ILE A 50 -31.10 -30.63 -9.76
C ILE A 50 -31.80 -29.65 -8.82
N SER A 51 -32.48 -30.19 -7.81
CA SER A 51 -33.03 -29.39 -6.71
C SER A 51 -31.89 -28.88 -5.83
N PRO A 52 -31.92 -27.61 -5.36
CA PRO A 52 -30.96 -27.09 -4.39
C PRO A 52 -30.88 -27.91 -3.10
N ASP A 53 -31.99 -28.56 -2.72
CA ASP A 53 -32.09 -29.36 -1.49
C ASP A 53 -31.61 -30.81 -1.66
N SER A 54 -31.36 -31.24 -2.91
CA SER A 54 -30.76 -32.55 -3.15
C SER A 54 -29.31 -32.58 -2.66
N PRO A 55 -28.73 -33.75 -2.31
CA PRO A 55 -27.33 -33.83 -1.91
C PRO A 55 -26.38 -33.23 -2.95
N LYS A 56 -26.69 -33.43 -4.25
CA LYS A 56 -25.95 -32.83 -5.37
C LYS A 56 -26.11 -31.31 -5.42
N GLY A 57 -27.32 -30.80 -5.16
CA GLY A 57 -27.59 -29.36 -5.08
C GLY A 57 -26.85 -28.70 -3.92
N GLN A 58 -26.89 -29.30 -2.73
CA GLN A 58 -26.20 -28.80 -1.55
C GLN A 58 -24.69 -28.75 -1.76
N ALA A 59 -24.08 -29.79 -2.35
CA ALA A 59 -22.66 -29.78 -2.69
C ALA A 59 -22.28 -28.63 -3.64
N MET A 60 -23.13 -28.31 -4.63
CA MET A 60 -22.90 -27.16 -5.53
C MET A 60 -23.01 -25.82 -4.81
N VAL A 61 -23.98 -25.68 -3.90
CA VAL A 61 -24.13 -24.48 -3.06
C VAL A 61 -22.90 -24.30 -2.18
N GLU A 62 -22.44 -25.36 -1.50
CA GLU A 62 -21.26 -25.30 -0.64
C GLU A 62 -19.99 -24.94 -1.42
N ALA A 63 -19.77 -25.58 -2.58
CA ALA A 63 -18.63 -25.28 -3.45
C ALA A 63 -18.64 -23.83 -3.97
N HIS A 64 -19.82 -23.27 -4.27
CA HIS A 64 -19.96 -21.85 -4.63
C HIS A 64 -19.58 -20.94 -3.44
N LEU A 65 -20.11 -21.23 -2.25
CA LEU A 65 -19.84 -20.44 -1.04
C LEU A 65 -18.37 -20.52 -0.61
N GLU A 66 -17.71 -21.65 -0.82
CA GLU A 66 -16.27 -21.81 -0.58
C GLU A 66 -15.45 -20.94 -1.53
N LYS A 67 -15.69 -21.04 -2.84
CA LYS A 67 -15.03 -20.18 -3.85
C LYS A 67 -15.26 -18.70 -3.59
N TRP A 68 -16.47 -18.34 -3.18
CA TRP A 68 -16.79 -16.96 -2.80
C TRP A 68 -16.03 -16.52 -1.54
N ALA A 69 -15.94 -17.38 -0.53
CA ALA A 69 -15.22 -17.09 0.71
C ALA A 69 -13.73 -16.89 0.45
N GLU A 70 -13.10 -17.72 -0.38
CA GLU A 70 -11.71 -17.56 -0.79
C GLU A 70 -11.45 -16.24 -1.51
N ARG A 71 -12.31 -15.88 -2.48
CA ARG A 71 -12.19 -14.59 -3.20
C ARG A 71 -12.30 -13.42 -2.23
N ARG A 72 -13.27 -13.49 -1.32
CA ARG A 72 -13.53 -12.45 -0.33
C ARG A 72 -12.38 -12.29 0.65
N GLU A 73 -11.78 -13.40 1.07
CA GLU A 73 -10.59 -13.40 1.90
C GLU A 73 -9.42 -12.68 1.23
N LYS A 74 -9.09 -13.07 -0.02
CA LYS A 74 -8.04 -12.41 -0.81
C LYS A 74 -8.31 -10.91 -0.96
N ASP A 75 -9.56 -10.54 -1.25
CA ASP A 75 -9.98 -9.13 -1.37
C ASP A 75 -9.83 -8.35 -0.06
N PHE A 76 -10.16 -8.97 1.06
CA PHE A 76 -10.01 -8.35 2.37
C PHE A 76 -8.53 -8.07 2.68
N TYR A 77 -7.64 -9.05 2.47
CA TYR A 77 -6.20 -8.85 2.64
C TYR A 77 -5.66 -7.73 1.74
N ARG A 78 -6.05 -7.73 0.45
CA ARG A 78 -5.66 -6.70 -0.51
C ARG A 78 -6.13 -5.30 -0.09
N ARG A 79 -7.37 -5.17 0.38
CA ARG A 79 -7.92 -3.88 0.84
C ARG A 79 -7.23 -3.41 2.12
N ALA A 80 -6.94 -4.31 3.05
CA ALA A 80 -6.22 -3.99 4.28
C ALA A 80 -4.81 -3.47 3.96
N GLU A 81 -4.11 -4.09 3.01
CA GLU A 81 -2.80 -3.67 2.52
C GLU A 81 -2.84 -2.30 1.83
N GLN A 82 -3.74 -2.10 0.86
CA GLN A 82 -3.89 -0.80 0.19
C GLN A 82 -4.21 0.33 1.16
N LYS A 83 -5.08 0.07 2.15
CA LYS A 83 -5.44 1.06 3.16
C LYS A 83 -4.27 1.38 4.09
N ALA A 84 -3.47 0.38 4.46
CA ALA A 84 -2.26 0.60 5.22
C ALA A 84 -1.26 1.47 4.44
N LEU A 85 -1.03 1.17 3.15
CA LEU A 85 -0.16 1.98 2.29
C LEU A 85 -0.64 3.43 2.18
N ARG A 86 -1.94 3.65 1.95
CA ARG A 86 -2.53 5.01 1.89
C ARG A 86 -2.32 5.79 3.18
N GLN A 87 -2.57 5.17 4.34
CA GLN A 87 -2.39 5.84 5.63
C GLN A 87 -0.93 6.18 5.91
N VAL A 88 0.02 5.33 5.51
CA VAL A 88 1.43 5.68 5.67
C VAL A 88 1.85 6.79 4.71
N ALA A 89 1.38 6.77 3.45
CA ALA A 89 1.64 7.83 2.49
C ALA A 89 1.11 9.19 2.99
N GLU A 90 -0.11 9.21 3.54
CA GLU A 90 -0.71 10.41 4.12
C GLU A 90 0.08 10.93 5.33
N LYS A 91 0.57 10.03 6.21
CA LYS A 91 1.44 10.43 7.32
C LYS A 91 2.73 11.07 6.84
N LEU A 92 3.39 10.46 5.85
CA LEU A 92 4.62 10.98 5.27
C LEU A 92 4.39 12.36 4.62
N GLU A 93 3.28 12.52 3.91
CA GLU A 93 2.92 13.81 3.34
C GLU A 93 2.68 14.88 4.41
N ARG A 94 1.98 14.54 5.50
CA ARG A 94 1.80 15.44 6.65
C ARG A 94 3.13 15.81 7.29
N GLU A 95 4.07 14.88 7.41
CA GLU A 95 5.42 15.17 7.93
C GLU A 95 6.21 16.10 7.00
N LYS A 96 6.16 15.87 5.67
CA LYS A 96 6.75 16.78 4.69
C LYS A 96 6.15 18.19 4.79
N ARG A 97 4.82 18.30 4.87
CA ARG A 97 4.12 19.58 5.07
C ARG A 97 4.53 20.27 6.37
N LYS A 98 4.75 19.51 7.46
CA LYS A 98 5.26 20.07 8.73
C LYS A 98 6.70 20.55 8.62
N LYS A 99 7.57 19.80 7.94
CA LYS A 99 8.95 20.21 7.67
C LYS A 99 8.98 21.49 6.83
N ASN A 100 8.21 21.56 5.75
CA ASN A 100 8.15 22.75 4.89
C ASN A 100 7.50 23.97 5.57
N LYS A 101 6.64 23.77 6.58
CA LYS A 101 6.07 24.86 7.39
C LYS A 101 7.03 25.40 8.45
N LYS A 102 7.97 24.58 8.93
CA LYS A 102 9.10 25.08 9.68
C LYS A 102 10.02 25.73 8.65
N GLY A 103 10.36 27.00 8.82
CA GLY A 103 11.35 27.65 7.94
C GLY A 103 12.66 26.85 7.92
N PRO A 104 13.56 27.12 6.95
CA PRO A 104 14.85 26.44 6.89
C PRO A 104 15.52 26.51 8.26
N THR A 105 15.87 25.34 8.79
CA THR A 105 16.62 25.25 10.04
C THR A 105 18.07 25.69 9.78
N GLN A 106 18.81 26.09 10.82
CA GLN A 106 20.21 26.52 10.67
C GLN A 106 21.08 25.43 10.02
N ASP A 107 20.81 24.16 10.34
CA ASP A 107 21.42 23.01 9.67
C ASP A 107 21.08 22.93 8.17
N ASP A 108 19.87 23.32 7.75
CA ASP A 108 19.49 23.33 6.33
C ASP A 108 20.21 24.43 5.56
N LEU A 109 20.53 25.56 6.23
CA LEU A 109 21.32 26.64 5.65
C LEU A 109 22.79 26.22 5.51
N LEU A 110 23.37 25.61 6.54
CA LEU A 110 24.75 25.10 6.51
C LEU A 110 24.92 24.00 5.45
N LEU A 111 23.93 23.12 5.28
CA LEU A 111 23.93 22.10 4.22
C LEU A 111 23.83 22.70 2.81
N LYS A 112 23.17 23.85 2.67
CA LYS A 112 23.08 24.56 1.40
C LYS A 112 24.40 25.25 1.07
N GLU A 113 25.01 25.94 2.05
CA GLU A 113 26.32 26.58 1.91
C GLU A 113 27.41 25.57 1.55
N ALA A 114 27.50 24.44 2.26
CA ALA A 114 28.48 23.40 1.97
C ALA A 114 28.32 22.78 0.56
N ARG A 115 27.09 22.74 0.03
CA ARG A 115 26.84 22.26 -1.34
C ARG A 115 27.22 23.29 -2.40
N GLU A 116 26.97 24.56 -2.13
CA GLU A 116 27.37 25.66 -3.03
C GLU A 116 28.89 25.79 -3.08
N GLU A 117 29.57 25.65 -1.94
CA GLU A 117 31.04 25.67 -1.85
C GLU A 117 31.68 24.47 -2.56
N ALA A 118 31.13 23.26 -2.40
CA ALA A 118 31.60 22.08 -3.13
C ALA A 118 31.42 22.22 -4.65
N LEU A 119 30.29 22.77 -5.09
CA LEU A 119 30.04 23.04 -6.51
C LEU A 119 31.01 24.08 -7.07
N GLN A 120 31.28 25.15 -6.34
CA GLN A 120 32.26 26.16 -6.76
C GLN A 120 33.67 25.57 -6.87
N GLY A 121 34.10 24.78 -5.89
CA GLY A 121 35.40 24.09 -5.94
C GLY A 121 35.52 23.10 -7.11
N GLU A 122 34.43 22.41 -7.48
CA GLU A 122 34.40 21.54 -8.67
C GLU A 122 34.53 22.34 -9.97
N TRP A 123 33.89 23.50 -10.07
CA TRP A 123 34.01 24.39 -11.22
C TRP A 123 35.42 24.98 -11.36
N GLU A 124 36.02 25.43 -10.26
CA GLU A 124 37.40 25.96 -10.25
C GLU A 124 38.42 24.87 -10.65
N ALA A 125 38.26 23.65 -10.13
CA ALA A 125 39.10 22.52 -10.52
C ALA A 125 38.93 22.14 -12.01
N MET A 126 37.71 22.28 -12.56
CA MET A 126 37.44 22.03 -13.97
C MET A 126 38.06 23.11 -14.88
N GLU A 127 37.98 24.39 -14.50
CA GLU A 127 38.63 25.49 -15.22
C GLU A 127 40.16 25.37 -15.20
N GLU A 128 40.74 24.96 -14.07
CA GLU A 128 42.18 24.77 -13.96
C GLU A 128 42.67 23.57 -14.78
N ALA A 129 41.89 22.48 -14.83
CA ALA A 129 42.16 21.34 -15.70
C ALA A 129 42.11 21.72 -17.20
N MET A 130 41.15 22.57 -17.60
CA MET A 130 41.09 23.10 -18.97
C MET A 130 42.32 23.96 -19.31
N ARG A 131 42.72 24.88 -18.42
CA ARG A 131 43.93 25.70 -18.63
C ARG A 131 45.22 24.89 -18.72
N GLN A 132 45.31 23.77 -18.00
CA GLN A 132 46.46 22.87 -18.09
C GLN A 132 46.46 22.03 -19.38
N SER A 133 45.28 21.74 -19.94
CA SER A 133 45.15 21.01 -21.21
C SER A 133 45.42 21.87 -22.46
N GLU A 134 45.37 23.20 -22.33
CA GLU A 134 45.67 24.18 -23.38
C GLU A 134 47.17 24.56 -23.43
N ARG A 135 48.00 23.98 -22.56
CA ARG A 135 49.47 24.10 -22.59
C ARG A 135 50.12 22.89 -23.25
#